data_AF-A0A1H3TIU0-F1
#
_entry.id   AF-A0A1H3TIU0-F1
#
_cell.length_a   1.000
_cell.length_b   1.000
_cell.length_c   1.000
_cell.angle_alpha   90.00
_cell.angle_beta   90.00
_cell.angle_gamma   90.00
#
_symmetry.space_group_name_H-M   'P 1'
#
loop_
_entity.id
_entity.type
_entity.pdbx_description
1 polymer ?
#
loop_
_entity_poly.entity_id
_entity_poly.type
_entity_poly.pdbx_seq_one_letter_code
_entity_poly.pdbx_strand_id
1 'polypeptide(L)'
;MIYASGDLARGLTEPDHPIRIPFQHAILMGVAASRNAVHDLLGLSPVAYAQPFYATRVDLGSYGAVFTNVWNRQIGKTRAEGTAMKALINMQCIYPPSPSQGRAQICSTILGGR
;
A
#
# COMPACT_ATOMS: atom_id res chain seq x y z
N MET A 1 11.30 20.61 -0.28
CA MET A 1 11.59 19.50 0.66
C MET A 1 12.08 18.25 -0.08
N ILE A 2 12.63 17.24 0.60
CA ILE A 2 12.95 15.92 0.01
C ILE A 2 11.91 14.90 0.50
N TYR A 3 11.29 14.16 -0.41
CA TYR A 3 10.34 13.08 -0.10
C TYR A 3 10.88 11.74 -0.60
N ALA A 4 10.80 10.70 0.22
CA ALA A 4 11.27 9.35 -0.09
C ALA A 4 10.12 8.34 0.05
N SER A 5 10.15 7.28 -0.76
CA SER A 5 9.18 6.18 -0.74
C SER A 5 9.85 4.85 -1.10
N GLY A 6 9.09 3.75 -1.02
CA GLY A 6 9.60 2.42 -1.30
C GLY A 6 10.65 1.95 -0.27
N ASP A 7 11.57 1.10 -0.71
CA ASP A 7 12.52 0.41 0.17
C ASP A 7 13.58 1.35 0.78
N LEU A 8 13.71 2.58 0.25
CA LEU A 8 14.58 3.62 0.79
C LEU A 8 13.96 4.38 1.97
N ALA A 9 12.65 4.29 2.17
CA ALA A 9 11.95 5.03 3.20
C ALA A 9 11.87 4.24 4.52
N ARG A 10 12.17 4.91 5.63
CA ARG A 10 12.04 4.36 6.99
C ARG A 10 11.31 5.36 7.87
N GLY A 11 10.44 4.85 8.75
CA GLY A 11 9.59 5.67 9.61
C GLY A 11 8.59 4.83 10.37
N LEU A 12 7.65 5.49 11.02
CA LEU A 12 6.51 4.88 11.72
C LEU A 12 5.24 5.12 10.90
N THR A 13 4.39 4.09 10.75
CA THR A 13 3.05 4.22 10.17
C THR A 13 2.00 4.56 11.23
N GLU A 14 2.27 4.20 12.49
CA GLU A 14 1.54 4.48 13.73
C GLU A 14 2.58 4.48 14.88
N PRO A 15 2.29 5.02 16.10
CA PRO A 15 3.27 5.19 17.17
C PRO A 15 4.16 3.96 17.47
N ASP A 16 3.61 2.75 17.37
CA ASP A 16 4.30 1.49 17.67
C ASP A 16 4.54 0.60 16.43
N HIS A 17 4.21 1.09 15.24
CA HIS A 17 4.26 0.31 14.01
C HIS A 17 5.26 0.89 13.02
N PRO A 18 6.51 0.40 13.00
CA PRO A 18 7.46 0.82 12.00
C PRO A 18 7.03 0.38 10.61
N ILE A 19 7.44 1.16 9.61
CA ILE A 19 7.48 0.72 8.22
C ILE A 19 8.40 -0.51 8.18
N ARG A 20 7.80 -1.69 8.18
CA ARG A 20 8.47 -2.93 7.84
C ARG A 20 8.43 -3.03 6.31
N ILE A 21 9.47 -3.56 5.68
CA ILE A 21 9.48 -3.70 4.22
C ILE A 21 8.76 -5.00 3.84
N PRO A 22 7.48 -4.90 3.45
CA PRO A 22 6.97 -5.58 2.27
C PRO A 22 6.42 -4.57 1.26
N PHE A 23 6.38 -5.00 0.00
CA PHE A 23 5.75 -4.32 -1.15
C PHE A 23 4.42 -3.59 -0.84
N GLN A 24 3.66 -4.06 0.15
CA GLN A 24 2.42 -3.46 0.65
C GLN A 24 2.54 -1.98 1.08
N HIS A 25 3.68 -1.52 1.57
CA HIS A 25 3.85 -0.11 1.96
C HIS A 25 4.28 0.78 0.78
N ALA A 26 4.97 0.23 -0.22
CA ALA A 26 5.63 1.02 -1.26
C ALA A 26 4.67 1.87 -2.10
N ILE A 27 3.54 1.28 -2.53
CA ILE A 27 2.54 1.98 -3.37
C ILE A 27 1.94 3.16 -2.62
N LEU A 28 1.46 2.94 -1.39
CA LEU A 28 0.80 3.98 -0.59
C LEU A 28 1.79 5.04 -0.10
N MET A 29 3.03 4.67 0.20
CA MET A 29 4.10 5.65 0.44
C MET A 29 4.35 6.53 -0.79
N GLY A 30 4.36 5.95 -2.00
CA GLY A 30 4.51 6.71 -3.24
C GLY A 30 3.42 7.74 -3.45
N VAL A 31 2.16 7.37 -3.20
CA VAL A 31 1.01 8.29 -3.25
C VAL A 31 1.15 9.41 -2.21
N ALA A 32 1.48 9.07 -0.96
CA ALA A 32 1.64 10.05 0.11
C ALA A 32 2.80 11.04 -0.15
N ALA A 33 3.96 10.53 -0.60
CA ALA A 33 5.11 11.34 -0.95
C ALA A 33 4.79 12.29 -2.12
N SER A 34 4.13 11.80 -3.17
CA SER A 34 3.76 12.61 -4.33
C SER A 34 2.74 13.69 -3.98
N ARG A 35 1.73 13.35 -3.16
CA ARG A 35 0.76 14.33 -2.66
C ARG A 35 1.43 15.43 -1.84
N ASN A 36 2.34 15.07 -0.94
CA ASN A 36 3.03 16.05 -0.11
C ASN A 36 4.00 16.93 -0.92
N ALA A 37 4.63 16.38 -1.96
CA ALA A 37 5.41 17.18 -2.91
C ALA A 37 4.54 18.22 -3.63
N VAL A 38 3.32 17.85 -4.04
CA VAL A 38 2.35 18.81 -4.62
C VAL A 38 1.90 19.85 -3.58
N HIS A 39 1.65 19.45 -2.33
CA HIS A 39 1.31 20.39 -1.26
C HIS A 39 2.43 21.41 -1.02
N ASP A 40 3.70 20.97 -0.98
CA ASP A 40 4.87 21.84 -0.84
C ASP A 40 4.91 22.89 -1.97
N LEU A 41 4.67 22.46 -3.21
CA LEU A 41 4.60 23.35 -4.38
C LEU A 41 3.45 24.36 -4.33
N LEU A 42 2.33 23.99 -3.68
CA LEU A 42 1.13 24.84 -3.54
C LEU A 42 1.12 25.66 -2.24
N GLY A 43 2.16 25.56 -1.40
CA GLY A 43 2.19 26.20 -0.08
C GLY A 43 1.19 25.63 0.94
N LEU A 44 0.70 24.41 0.70
CA LEU A 44 -0.20 23.70 1.60
C LEU A 44 0.58 22.88 2.63
N SER A 45 -0.03 22.63 3.79
CA SER A 45 0.59 21.79 4.82
C SER A 45 0.71 20.33 4.35
N PRO A 46 1.85 19.65 4.61
CA PRO A 46 2.00 18.23 4.32
C PRO A 46 1.11 17.39 5.24
N VAL A 47 0.66 16.24 4.74
CA VAL A 47 -0.17 15.30 5.49
C VAL A 47 0.69 14.15 5.97
N ALA A 48 0.63 13.84 7.28
CA ALA A 48 1.34 12.71 7.86
C ALA A 48 0.91 11.39 7.19
N TYR A 49 1.90 10.54 6.90
CA TYR A 49 1.64 9.22 6.36
C TYR A 49 1.16 8.29 7.47
N ALA A 50 0.08 7.56 7.21
CA ALA A 50 -0.44 6.52 8.08
C ALA A 50 -0.95 5.35 7.24
N GLN A 51 -0.66 4.13 7.68
CA GLN A 51 -1.15 2.91 7.04
C GLN A 51 -1.53 1.88 8.11
N PRO A 52 -2.77 1.95 8.63
CA PRO A 52 -3.23 1.03 9.67
C PRO A 52 -3.35 -0.42 9.18
N PHE A 53 -3.68 -0.61 7.90
CA PHE A 53 -3.82 -1.93 7.30
C PHE A 53 -2.45 -2.57 7.04
N TYR A 54 -2.20 -3.66 7.78
CA TYR A 54 -1.05 -4.52 7.60
C TYR A 54 -1.50 -5.96 7.37
N ALA A 55 -0.89 -6.60 6.38
CA ALA A 55 -1.09 -8.01 6.10
C ALA A 55 0.25 -8.64 5.70
N THR A 56 0.36 -9.95 5.83
CA THR A 56 1.52 -10.68 5.31
C THR A 56 1.05 -11.95 4.64
N ARG A 57 1.69 -12.29 3.53
CA ARG A 57 1.30 -13.42 2.72
C ARG A 57 2.54 -14.23 2.34
N VAL A 58 2.44 -15.54 2.47
CA VAL A 58 3.52 -16.49 2.15
C VAL A 58 2.95 -17.55 1.23
N ASP A 59 3.53 -17.67 0.04
CA ASP A 59 3.21 -18.74 -0.91
C ASP A 59 4.01 -19.99 -0.53
N LEU A 60 3.34 -21.14 -0.45
CA LEU A 60 3.90 -22.44 -0.08
C LEU A 60 3.89 -23.41 -1.28
N GLY A 61 3.78 -22.89 -2.51
CA GLY A 61 3.77 -23.69 -3.72
C GLY A 61 2.53 -24.56 -3.84
N SER A 62 2.71 -25.87 -4.03
CA SER A 62 1.60 -26.84 -4.16
C SER A 62 0.72 -26.93 -2.91
N TYR A 63 1.20 -26.48 -1.75
CA TYR A 63 0.42 -26.43 -0.51
C TYR A 63 -0.50 -25.21 -0.41
N GLY A 64 -0.46 -24.32 -1.40
CA GLY A 64 -1.24 -23.07 -1.48
C GLY A 64 -0.54 -21.91 -0.78
N ALA A 65 -1.27 -20.97 -0.19
CA ALA A 65 -0.65 -19.83 0.50
C ALA A 65 -1.29 -19.54 1.85
N VAL A 66 -0.53 -18.91 2.75
CA VAL A 66 -1.02 -18.44 4.05
C VAL A 66 -1.08 -16.91 4.01
N PHE A 67 -2.21 -16.38 4.44
CA PHE A 67 -2.44 -14.95 4.59
C PHE A 67 -2.74 -14.63 6.04
N THR A 68 -2.04 -13.63 6.56
CA THR A 68 -2.22 -13.10 7.90
C THR A 68 -2.69 -11.65 7.81
N ASN A 69 -3.62 -11.30 8.69
CA ASN A 69 -4.10 -9.94 8.88
C ASN A 69 -3.50 -9.38 10.17
N VAL A 70 -3.63 -8.06 10.33
CA VAL A 70 -3.25 -7.27 11.50
C VAL A 70 -1.77 -7.35 11.85
N TRP A 71 -1.32 -6.43 12.70
CA TRP A 71 0.07 -6.38 13.15
C TRP A 71 0.51 -7.65 13.89
N ASN A 72 -0.43 -8.31 14.58
CA ASN A 72 -0.20 -9.56 15.32
C ASN A 72 -0.26 -10.84 14.45
N ARG A 73 -0.33 -10.73 13.12
CA ARG A 73 -0.21 -11.88 12.18
C ARG A 73 -1.26 -12.98 12.40
N GLN A 74 -2.50 -12.58 12.69
CA GLN A 74 -3.59 -13.55 12.82
C GLN A 74 -3.86 -14.19 11.46
N ILE A 75 -3.89 -15.53 11.40
CA ILE A 75 -4.16 -16.27 10.17
C ILE A 75 -5.60 -16.00 9.73
N GLY A 76 -5.77 -15.46 8.52
CA GLY A 76 -7.08 -15.16 7.94
C GLY A 76 -7.47 -16.10 6.81
N LYS A 77 -6.55 -16.41 5.87
CA LYS A 77 -6.81 -17.31 4.74
C LYS A 77 -5.67 -18.30 4.57
N THR A 78 -5.98 -19.52 4.17
CA THR A 78 -4.98 -20.58 3.97
C THR A 78 -5.23 -21.35 2.68
N ARG A 79 -4.21 -22.09 2.22
CA ARG A 79 -4.26 -22.99 1.06
C ARG A 79 -4.83 -22.29 -0.18
N ALA A 80 -5.89 -22.84 -0.77
CA ALA A 80 -6.51 -22.34 -2.00
C ALA A 80 -7.06 -20.92 -1.84
N GLU A 81 -7.63 -20.58 -0.68
CA GLU A 81 -8.12 -19.21 -0.45
C GLU A 81 -6.99 -18.19 -0.39
N GLY A 82 -5.86 -18.57 0.22
CA GLY A 82 -4.66 -17.75 0.23
C GLY A 82 -4.12 -17.54 -1.19
N THR A 83 -4.08 -18.61 -1.99
CA THR A 83 -3.62 -18.56 -3.39
C THR A 83 -4.54 -17.69 -4.25
N ALA A 84 -5.86 -17.86 -4.13
CA ALA A 84 -6.83 -17.05 -4.86
C ALA A 84 -6.68 -15.57 -4.52
N MET A 85 -6.49 -15.24 -3.25
CA MET A 85 -6.29 -13.83 -2.91
C MET A 85 -4.91 -13.32 -3.36
N LYS A 86 -3.85 -14.13 -3.36
CA LYS A 86 -2.56 -13.75 -3.94
C LYS A 86 -2.73 -13.36 -5.41
N ALA A 87 -3.47 -14.16 -6.18
CA ALA A 87 -3.78 -13.85 -7.57
C ALA A 87 -4.53 -12.52 -7.70
N LEU A 88 -5.58 -12.31 -6.89
CA LEU A 88 -6.35 -11.06 -6.88
C LEU A 88 -5.44 -9.83 -6.64
N ILE A 89 -4.60 -9.88 -5.62
CA ILE A 89 -3.70 -8.76 -5.29
C ILE A 89 -2.74 -8.52 -6.44
N ASN A 90 -2.04 -9.56 -6.90
CA ASN A 90 -0.99 -9.44 -7.91
C ASN A 90 -1.52 -9.05 -9.29
N MET A 91 -2.78 -9.35 -9.61
CA MET A 91 -3.35 -9.10 -10.93
C MET A 91 -4.25 -7.87 -10.98
N GLN A 92 -4.76 -7.39 -9.84
CA GLN A 92 -5.78 -6.32 -9.84
C GLN A 92 -5.45 -5.22 -8.83
N CYS A 93 -5.18 -5.56 -7.56
CA CYS A 93 -5.10 -4.54 -6.51
C CYS A 93 -3.84 -3.67 -6.58
N ILE A 94 -2.74 -4.17 -7.13
CA ILE A 94 -1.45 -3.47 -7.13
C ILE A 94 -1.21 -2.63 -8.38
N TYR A 95 -2.06 -2.79 -9.39
CA TYR A 95 -1.96 -2.01 -10.61
C TYR A 95 -2.65 -0.67 -10.44
N PRO A 96 -2.09 0.42 -11.00
CA PRO A 96 -2.73 1.71 -11.01
C PRO A 96 -4.06 1.65 -11.79
N PRO A 97 -4.98 2.60 -11.56
CA PRO A 97 -6.23 2.68 -12.31
C PRO A 97 -5.98 2.71 -13.82
N SER A 98 -6.90 2.10 -14.59
CA SER A 98 -6.75 2.02 -16.05
C SER A 98 -6.60 3.41 -16.68
N PRO A 99 -5.67 3.61 -17.64
CA PRO A 99 -5.55 4.86 -18.40
C PRO A 99 -6.86 5.28 -19.09
N SER A 100 -7.73 4.32 -19.41
CA SER A 100 -9.03 4.56 -20.05
C SER A 100 -10.03 5.32 -19.16
N GLN A 101 -9.81 5.42 -17.85
CA GLN A 101 -10.69 6.16 -16.93
C GLN A 101 -10.60 7.69 -17.10
N GLY A 102 -9.59 8.18 -17.81
CA GLY A 102 -9.38 9.61 -18.05
C GLY A 102 -8.72 10.34 -16.86
N ARG A 103 -8.03 11.44 -17.17
CA ARG A 103 -7.18 12.18 -16.22
C ARG A 103 -7.95 12.62 -14.96
N ALA A 104 -9.16 13.15 -15.12
CA ALA A 104 -9.94 13.68 -14.00
C ALA A 104 -10.26 12.60 -12.95
N GLN A 105 -10.68 11.42 -13.40
CA GLN A 105 -11.03 10.30 -12.53
C GLN A 105 -9.79 9.66 -11.88
N ILE A 106 -8.68 9.58 -12.61
CA ILE A 106 -7.40 9.11 -12.06
C ILE A 106 -6.92 10.08 -10.98
N CYS A 107 -6.98 11.39 -11.24
CA CYS A 107 -6.61 12.41 -10.27
C CYS A 107 -7.51 12.38 -9.03
N SER A 108 -8.83 12.24 -9.18
CA SER A 108 -9.73 12.14 -8.01
C SER A 108 -9.46 10.90 -7.17
N THR A 109 -9.14 9.77 -7.80
CA THR A 109 -8.79 8.52 -7.09
C THR A 109 -7.49 8.66 -6.30
N ILE A 110 -6.46 9.30 -6.89
CA ILE A 110 -5.15 9.49 -6.27
C ILE A 110 -5.20 10.58 -5.17
N LEU A 111 -5.92 11.67 -5.42
CA LEU A 111 -5.94 12.85 -4.54
C LEU A 111 -7.07 12.82 -3.49
N GLY A 112 -8.14 12.08 -3.75
CA GLY A 112 -9.40 12.11 -2.98
C GLY A 112 -9.87 10.76 -2.44
N GLY A 113 -9.06 9.70 -2.51
CA GLY A 113 -9.42 8.39 -1.96
C GLY A 113 -9.28 8.30 -0.44
N ARG A 114 -10.29 8.75 0.30
CA ARG A 114 -10.76 8.14 1.55
C ARG A 114 -12.27 8.10 1.55
#